data_AF-A0A542UIU5-F1
#
_entry.id   AF-A0A542UIU5-F1
#
_cell.length_a   1.000
_cell.length_b   1.000
_cell.length_c   1.000
_cell.angle_alpha   90.00
_cell.angle_beta   90.00
_cell.angle_gamma   90.00
#
_symmetry.space_group_name_H-M   'P 1'
#
loop_
_entity.id
_entity.type
_entity.pdbx_description
1 polymer ?
#
loop_
_entity_poly.entity_id
_entity_poly.type
_entity_poly.pdbx_seq_one_letter_code
_entity_poly.pdbx_strand_id
1 'polypeptide(L)'
;MSLPRRRPGRALALLRARARATANPADPFWPSRLAADLRELDADWRESAEVCADAAWTARTSGHSVLSLLNPVQVIATGADPVPDRTVWHLYLSALRYDFRCPTLQAFVEQLPQTARETLDCYSRALYAFALLGQSRPDGLVVMDEVLAEAGDHAKTVHVLLHGLWLGQHLDHGAERLLALSSRPPFEAGQGPIVLFRRAGALRRLGRYDDGLATIDKALDLLPPGDTAVHADLVRERSLIAAAHDLHHHHEHQLAPAAGGTPA
;
A
#
# COMPACT_ATOMS: atom_id res chain seq x y z
N MET A 1 4.61 -19.41 -27.76
CA MET A 1 4.25 -18.79 -26.46
C MET A 1 3.52 -19.83 -25.62
N SER A 2 4.17 -20.38 -24.59
CA SER A 2 3.59 -21.39 -23.72
C SER A 2 2.87 -20.68 -22.57
N LEU A 3 1.54 -20.81 -22.47
CA LEU A 3 0.79 -20.28 -21.33
C LEU A 3 1.27 -20.99 -20.04
N PRO A 4 1.48 -20.28 -18.92
CA PRO A 4 1.84 -20.92 -17.67
C PRO A 4 0.69 -21.82 -17.23
N ARG A 5 0.91 -23.14 -17.25
CA ARG A 5 -0.02 -24.10 -16.65
C ARG A 5 -0.09 -23.81 -15.16
N ARG A 6 -1.15 -23.15 -14.69
CA ARG A 6 -1.52 -23.10 -13.28
C ARG A 6 -1.67 -24.54 -12.80
N ARG A 7 -0.65 -25.07 -12.10
CA ARG A 7 -0.74 -26.35 -11.43
C ARG A 7 -1.63 -26.14 -10.20
N PRO A 8 -2.82 -26.76 -10.08
CA PRO A 8 -3.72 -26.53 -8.95
C PRO A 8 -3.06 -26.77 -7.58
N GLY A 9 -2.01 -27.61 -7.53
CA GLY A 9 -1.18 -27.79 -6.34
C GLY A 9 -0.34 -26.57 -5.94
N ARG A 10 0.06 -25.70 -6.88
CA ARG A 10 0.91 -24.52 -6.61
C ARG A 10 0.16 -23.46 -5.81
N ALA A 11 -1.06 -23.12 -6.21
CA ALA A 11 -1.89 -22.17 -5.49
C ALA A 11 -2.17 -22.65 -4.05
N LEU A 12 -2.50 -23.95 -3.89
CA LEU A 12 -2.67 -24.54 -2.57
C LEU A 12 -1.37 -24.53 -1.74
N ALA A 13 -0.22 -24.75 -2.37
CA ALA A 13 1.07 -24.72 -1.69
C ALA A 13 1.41 -23.31 -1.19
N LEU A 14 1.18 -22.27 -1.99
CA LEU A 14 1.33 -20.86 -1.58
C LEU A 14 0.39 -20.51 -0.43
N LEU A 15 -0.87 -20.94 -0.49
CA LEU A 15 -1.83 -20.76 0.61
C LEU A 15 -1.35 -21.44 1.90
N ARG A 16 -0.77 -22.64 1.80
CA ARG A 16 -0.20 -23.35 2.95
C ARG A 16 1.04 -22.65 3.52
N ALA A 17 1.94 -22.18 2.66
CA ALA A 17 3.13 -21.42 3.09
C ALA A 17 2.71 -20.14 3.84
N ARG A 18 1.76 -19.39 3.27
CA ARG A 18 1.14 -18.23 3.93
C ARG A 18 0.53 -18.61 5.29
N ALA A 19 -0.33 -19.64 5.32
CA ALA A 19 -1.01 -20.05 6.54
C ALA A 19 -0.02 -20.43 7.65
N ARG A 20 1.07 -21.12 7.31
CA ARG A 20 2.15 -21.45 8.26
C ARG A 20 2.86 -20.20 8.78
N ALA A 21 3.21 -19.27 7.90
CA ALA A 21 3.86 -18.02 8.28
C ALA A 21 2.98 -17.18 9.23
N THR A 22 1.66 -17.27 9.09
CA THR A 22 0.70 -16.53 9.91
C THR A 22 0.18 -17.29 11.14
N ALA A 23 0.46 -18.58 11.28
CA ALA A 23 -0.12 -19.41 12.34
C ALA A 23 0.40 -19.07 13.74
N ASN A 24 1.69 -18.74 13.83
CA ASN A 24 2.32 -18.34 15.09
C ASN A 24 3.29 -17.17 14.84
N PRO A 25 2.80 -15.93 14.80
CA PRO A 25 3.63 -14.76 14.55
C PRO A 25 4.65 -14.46 15.66
N ALA A 26 4.54 -15.12 16.82
CA ALA A 26 5.52 -15.06 17.91
C ALA A 26 6.76 -15.94 17.66
N ASP A 27 6.70 -16.87 16.72
CA ASP A 27 7.83 -17.76 16.43
C ASP A 27 8.94 -17.01 15.67
N PRO A 28 10.14 -16.84 16.24
CA PRO A 28 11.20 -16.04 15.61
C PRO A 28 11.71 -16.65 14.29
N PHE A 29 11.43 -17.92 14.02
CA PHE A 29 11.90 -18.62 12.83
C PHE A 29 10.87 -18.65 11.69
N TRP A 30 9.69 -18.06 11.84
CA TRP A 30 8.71 -18.05 10.74
C TRP A 30 9.21 -17.35 9.46
N PRO A 31 10.02 -16.26 9.51
CA PRO A 31 10.51 -15.61 8.28
C PRO A 31 11.45 -16.52 7.47
N SER A 32 12.35 -17.24 8.14
CA SER A 32 13.30 -18.16 7.49
C SER A 32 12.60 -19.40 6.95
N ARG A 33 11.59 -19.92 7.65
CA ARG A 33 10.75 -21.02 7.11
C ARG A 33 9.94 -20.59 5.91
N LEU A 34 9.39 -19.37 5.91
CA LEU A 34 8.69 -18.83 4.74
C LEU A 34 9.66 -18.69 3.54
N ALA A 35 10.88 -18.22 3.78
CA ALA A 35 11.92 -18.16 2.74
C ALA A 35 12.26 -19.55 2.18
N ALA A 36 12.37 -20.57 3.04
CA ALA A 36 12.56 -21.96 2.62
C ALA A 36 11.38 -22.49 1.79
N ASP A 37 10.14 -22.24 2.26
CA ASP A 37 8.91 -22.62 1.56
C ASP A 37 8.84 -22.00 0.16
N LEU A 38 9.11 -20.69 0.04
CA LEU A 38 9.07 -20.00 -1.25
C LEU A 38 10.19 -20.44 -2.18
N ARG A 39 11.37 -20.77 -1.65
CA ARG A 39 12.47 -21.37 -2.42
C ARG A 39 12.11 -22.75 -2.95
N GLU A 40 11.52 -23.63 -2.15
CA GLU A 40 11.07 -24.95 -2.59
C GLU A 40 10.01 -24.87 -3.70
N LEU A 41 9.22 -23.80 -3.68
CA LEU A 41 8.24 -23.52 -4.72
C LEU A 41 8.84 -22.84 -5.95
N ASP A 42 10.10 -22.40 -5.92
CA ASP A 42 10.66 -21.50 -6.94
C ASP A 42 9.70 -20.33 -7.21
N ALA A 43 9.27 -19.67 -6.12
CA ALA A 43 8.25 -18.63 -6.16
C ALA A 43 8.79 -17.40 -6.90
N ASP A 44 8.03 -16.85 -7.84
CA ASP A 44 8.44 -15.62 -8.52
C ASP A 44 8.22 -14.38 -7.62
N TRP A 45 8.52 -13.19 -8.13
CA TRP A 45 8.34 -11.96 -7.35
C TRP A 45 6.87 -11.65 -7.04
N ARG A 46 5.93 -12.07 -7.91
CA ARG A 46 4.49 -11.82 -7.74
C ARG A 46 3.97 -12.67 -6.59
N GLU A 47 4.33 -13.95 -6.59
CA GLU A 47 3.96 -14.90 -5.54
C GLU A 47 4.60 -14.54 -4.19
N SER A 48 5.88 -14.14 -4.21
CA SER A 48 6.55 -13.62 -3.02
C SER A 48 5.84 -12.38 -2.48
N ALA A 49 5.49 -11.42 -3.33
CA ALA A 49 4.78 -10.20 -2.93
C ALA A 49 3.42 -10.50 -2.28
N GLU A 50 2.64 -11.40 -2.87
CA GLU A 50 1.34 -11.84 -2.34
C GLU A 50 1.47 -12.45 -0.94
N VAL A 51 2.39 -13.40 -0.76
CA VAL A 51 2.55 -14.11 0.50
C VAL A 51 3.20 -13.24 1.57
N CYS A 52 4.29 -12.54 1.24
CA CYS A 52 5.06 -11.74 2.19
C CYS A 52 4.29 -10.52 2.69
N ALA A 53 3.56 -9.82 1.81
CA ALA A 53 2.76 -8.66 2.22
C ALA A 53 1.67 -9.07 3.22
N ASP A 54 1.04 -10.22 3.01
CA ASP A 54 -0.02 -10.71 3.88
C ASP A 54 0.53 -11.28 5.19
N ALA A 55 1.64 -12.01 5.15
CA ALA A 55 2.30 -12.48 6.37
C ALA A 55 2.75 -11.32 7.27
N ALA A 56 3.38 -10.28 6.69
CA ALA A 56 3.80 -9.09 7.43
C ALA A 56 2.61 -8.31 8.01
N TRP A 57 1.49 -8.21 7.28
CA TRP A 57 0.27 -7.57 7.79
C TRP A 57 -0.33 -8.36 8.95
N THR A 58 -0.47 -9.68 8.81
CA THR A 58 -1.03 -10.52 9.86
C THR A 58 -0.19 -10.48 11.12
N ALA A 59 1.14 -10.57 11.02
CA ALA A 59 2.03 -10.41 12.16
C ALA A 59 1.77 -9.08 12.89
N ARG A 60 1.69 -7.98 12.13
CA ARG A 60 1.42 -6.64 12.67
C ARG A 60 0.07 -6.55 13.39
N THR A 61 -1.00 -7.03 12.77
CA THR A 61 -2.34 -7.02 13.39
C THR A 61 -2.43 -7.90 14.64
N SER A 62 -1.55 -8.90 14.76
CA SER A 62 -1.40 -9.74 15.95
C SER A 62 -0.41 -9.18 16.97
N GLY A 63 0.03 -7.91 16.84
CA GLY A 63 0.92 -7.25 17.80
C GLY A 63 2.40 -7.64 17.69
N HIS A 64 2.81 -8.28 16.59
CA HIS A 64 4.19 -8.68 16.33
C HIS A 64 4.76 -7.89 15.15
N SER A 65 6.08 -7.77 15.04
CA SER A 65 6.69 -7.07 13.89
C SER A 65 7.82 -7.91 13.30
N VAL A 66 7.85 -8.01 11.97
CA VAL A 66 9.00 -8.58 11.24
C VAL A 66 10.29 -7.82 11.60
N LEU A 67 10.19 -6.52 11.89
CA LEU A 67 11.32 -5.66 12.18
C LEU A 67 12.04 -6.03 13.49
N SER A 68 11.39 -6.75 14.42
CA SER A 68 12.06 -7.29 15.61
C SER A 68 12.76 -8.63 15.37
N LEU A 69 12.52 -9.26 14.22
CA LEU A 69 13.08 -10.56 13.84
C LEU A 69 14.21 -10.44 12.82
N LEU A 70 14.20 -9.39 12.00
CA LEU A 70 15.17 -9.17 10.93
C LEU A 70 16.09 -7.98 11.22
N ASN A 71 17.40 -8.23 11.22
CA ASN A 71 18.40 -7.19 11.37
C ASN A 71 18.70 -6.51 10.02
N PRO A 72 18.56 -5.18 9.88
CA PRO A 72 18.78 -4.48 8.62
C PRO A 72 20.16 -4.72 7.98
N VAL A 73 21.22 -4.83 8.77
CA VAL A 73 22.58 -5.09 8.26
C VAL A 73 22.66 -6.47 7.61
N GLN A 74 22.02 -7.47 8.21
CA GLN A 74 21.96 -8.83 7.66
C GLN A 74 21.08 -8.89 6.41
N VAL A 75 19.97 -8.14 6.41
CA VAL A 75 19.07 -8.04 5.27
C VAL A 75 19.75 -7.37 4.06
N ILE A 76 20.63 -6.38 4.27
CA ILE A 76 21.41 -5.75 3.20
C ILE A 76 22.48 -6.70 2.65
N ALA A 77 23.08 -7.53 3.50
CA ALA A 77 24.20 -8.41 3.15
C ALA A 77 23.80 -9.70 2.40
N THR A 78 22.51 -9.90 2.10
CA THR A 78 22.01 -11.02 1.29
C THR A 78 22.53 -10.95 -0.14
N GLY A 79 22.96 -12.07 -0.74
CA GLY A 79 23.57 -12.01 -2.08
C GLY A 79 23.92 -13.34 -2.75
N ALA A 80 23.16 -14.42 -2.54
CA ALA A 80 23.51 -15.70 -3.16
C ALA A 80 22.32 -16.52 -3.68
N ASP A 81 21.13 -16.41 -3.08
CA ASP A 81 19.94 -17.16 -3.51
C ASP A 81 18.78 -16.18 -3.74
N PRO A 82 18.34 -15.98 -5.00
CA PRO A 82 17.42 -14.91 -5.35
C PRO A 82 16.02 -15.06 -4.71
N VAL A 83 15.61 -16.26 -4.27
CA VAL A 83 14.27 -16.46 -3.70
C VAL A 83 14.23 -16.16 -2.19
N PRO A 84 15.11 -16.74 -1.35
CA PRO A 84 15.19 -16.37 0.07
C PRO A 84 15.55 -14.89 0.28
N ASP A 85 16.51 -14.35 -0.47
CA ASP A 85 16.95 -12.96 -0.33
C ASP A 85 15.77 -12.00 -0.64
N ARG A 86 15.05 -12.25 -1.75
CA ARG A 86 13.81 -11.52 -2.09
C ARG A 86 12.74 -11.66 -1.02
N THR A 87 12.55 -12.86 -0.46
CA THR A 87 11.55 -13.09 0.60
C THR A 87 11.83 -12.22 1.82
N VAL A 88 13.08 -12.19 2.25
CA VAL A 88 13.52 -11.38 3.40
C VAL A 88 13.33 -9.89 3.10
N TRP A 89 13.70 -9.41 1.90
CA TRP A 89 13.46 -8.02 1.49
C TRP A 89 11.97 -7.67 1.46
N HIS A 90 11.13 -8.51 0.86
CA HIS A 90 9.69 -8.28 0.77
C HIS A 90 9.04 -8.21 2.15
N LEU A 91 9.44 -9.08 3.08
CA LEU A 91 8.96 -9.06 4.46
C LEU A 91 9.40 -7.79 5.20
N TYR A 92 10.69 -7.46 5.14
CA TYR A 92 11.27 -6.31 5.83
C TYR A 92 10.67 -4.99 5.34
N LEU A 93 10.67 -4.78 4.02
CA LEU A 93 10.16 -3.56 3.39
C LEU A 93 8.63 -3.44 3.55
N SER A 94 7.88 -4.54 3.50
CA SER A 94 6.44 -4.52 3.76
C SER A 94 6.12 -4.12 5.21
N ALA A 95 6.91 -4.59 6.18
CA ALA A 95 6.75 -4.19 7.57
C ALA A 95 7.04 -2.69 7.77
N LEU A 96 8.11 -2.17 7.17
CA LEU A 96 8.38 -0.72 7.16
C LEU A 96 7.22 0.08 6.53
N ARG A 97 6.62 -0.43 5.45
CA ARG A 97 5.44 0.18 4.82
C ARG A 97 4.26 0.28 5.77
N TYR A 98 3.93 -0.81 6.48
CA TYR A 98 2.77 -0.83 7.37
C TYR A 98 2.95 0.03 8.62
N ASP A 99 4.18 0.30 9.02
CA ASP A 99 4.52 1.21 10.12
C ASP A 99 4.88 2.62 9.63
N PHE A 100 4.63 2.92 8.34
CA PHE A 100 4.88 4.23 7.73
C PHE A 100 6.33 4.75 7.86
N ARG A 101 7.31 3.84 7.98
CA ARG A 101 8.73 4.13 8.17
C ARG A 101 9.42 4.53 6.86
N CYS A 102 8.85 5.50 6.14
CA CYS A 102 9.29 5.90 4.80
C CYS A 102 10.77 6.28 4.73
N PRO A 103 11.32 7.13 5.63
CA PRO A 103 12.75 7.47 5.59
C PRO A 103 13.66 6.25 5.79
N THR A 104 13.27 5.31 6.67
CA THR A 104 14.03 4.08 6.91
C THR A 104 13.99 3.17 5.68
N LEU A 105 12.85 3.03 5.03
CA LEU A 105 12.70 2.22 3.81
C LEU A 105 13.53 2.81 2.66
N GLN A 106 13.45 4.12 2.45
CA GLN A 106 14.28 4.82 1.47
C GLN A 106 15.77 4.58 1.73
N ALA A 107 16.22 4.85 2.97
CA ALA A 107 17.62 4.70 3.34
C ALA A 107 18.13 3.26 3.18
N PHE A 108 17.29 2.26 3.49
CA PHE A 108 17.61 0.85 3.26
C PHE A 108 17.93 0.60 1.77
N VAL A 109 17.04 1.02 0.87
CA VAL A 109 17.21 0.78 -0.57
C VAL A 109 18.42 1.52 -1.11
N GLU A 110 18.66 2.76 -0.68
CA GLU A 110 19.78 3.59 -1.13
C GLU A 110 21.14 3.11 -0.60
N GLN A 111 21.17 2.34 0.50
CA GLN A 111 22.39 1.71 1.03
C GLN A 111 22.75 0.40 0.31
N LEU A 112 21.86 -0.17 -0.50
CA LEU A 112 22.16 -1.38 -1.26
C LEU A 112 23.28 -1.10 -2.28
N PRO A 113 24.20 -2.07 -2.51
CA PRO A 113 25.15 -2.01 -3.61
C PRO A 113 24.46 -1.72 -4.93
N GLN A 114 25.11 -0.99 -5.84
CA GLN A 114 24.51 -0.60 -7.13
C GLN A 114 23.98 -1.81 -7.91
N THR A 115 24.74 -2.90 -7.95
CA THR A 115 24.34 -4.16 -8.60
C THR A 115 23.05 -4.73 -8.00
N ALA A 116 22.88 -4.70 -6.68
CA ALA A 116 21.66 -5.14 -6.01
C ALA A 116 20.47 -4.22 -6.34
N ARG A 117 20.69 -2.89 -6.36
CA ARG A 117 19.65 -1.90 -6.73
C ARG A 117 19.13 -2.09 -8.15
N GLU A 118 20.01 -2.36 -9.10
CA GLU A 118 19.66 -2.60 -10.50
C GLU A 118 18.84 -3.89 -10.70
N THR A 119 18.98 -4.85 -9.79
CA THR A 119 18.25 -6.13 -9.83
C THR A 119 16.94 -6.15 -9.03
N LEU A 120 16.52 -5.02 -8.47
CA LEU A 120 15.28 -4.96 -7.67
C LEU A 120 14.07 -5.33 -8.52
N ASP A 121 13.35 -6.36 -8.06
CA ASP A 121 12.08 -6.74 -8.66
C ASP A 121 11.02 -5.62 -8.55
N CYS A 122 9.97 -5.77 -9.34
CA CYS A 122 8.92 -4.78 -9.47
C CYS A 122 8.21 -4.44 -8.13
N TYR A 123 8.02 -5.42 -7.24
CA TYR A 123 7.39 -5.17 -5.94
C TYR A 123 8.34 -4.44 -4.97
N SER A 124 9.63 -4.80 -4.99
CA SER A 124 10.66 -4.09 -4.21
C SER A 124 10.80 -2.63 -4.65
N ARG A 125 10.78 -2.35 -5.96
CA ARG A 125 10.73 -0.97 -6.49
C ARG A 125 9.43 -0.24 -6.14
N ALA A 126 8.29 -0.93 -6.11
CA ALA A 126 7.04 -0.34 -5.64
C ALA A 126 7.13 0.11 -4.18
N LEU A 127 7.78 -0.68 -3.30
CA LEU A 127 7.99 -0.33 -1.90
C LEU A 127 8.92 0.88 -1.75
N TYR A 128 9.94 0.99 -2.61
CA TYR A 128 10.77 2.19 -2.70
C TYR A 128 9.96 3.41 -3.15
N ALA A 129 9.15 3.27 -4.20
CA ALA A 129 8.24 4.33 -4.65
C ALA A 129 7.28 4.75 -3.52
N PHE A 130 6.71 3.81 -2.76
CA PHE A 130 5.89 4.12 -1.59
C PHE A 130 6.63 5.03 -0.60
N ALA A 131 7.89 4.75 -0.30
CA ALA A 131 8.66 5.56 0.64
C ALA A 131 8.92 6.97 0.12
N LEU A 132 9.18 7.13 -1.18
CA LEU A 132 9.36 8.44 -1.81
C LEU A 132 8.03 9.22 -1.83
N LEU A 133 6.96 8.58 -2.33
CA LEU A 133 5.62 9.17 -2.41
C LEU A 133 5.09 9.58 -1.03
N GLY A 134 5.27 8.72 -0.02
CA GLY A 134 4.86 9.00 1.36
C GLY A 134 5.56 10.21 1.97
N GLN A 135 6.74 10.55 1.46
CA GLN A 135 7.49 11.76 1.84
C GLN A 135 7.21 12.95 0.91
N SER A 136 6.22 12.84 0.01
CA SER A 136 5.92 13.82 -1.04
C SER A 136 7.11 14.15 -1.95
N ARG A 137 8.00 13.16 -2.20
CA ARG A 137 9.13 13.29 -3.12
C ARG A 137 8.65 13.09 -4.57
N PRO A 138 8.91 14.03 -5.50
CA PRO A 138 8.47 13.90 -6.89
C PRO A 138 9.11 12.72 -7.62
N ASP A 139 10.35 12.35 -7.25
CA ASP A 139 11.05 11.16 -7.76
C ASP A 139 10.20 9.87 -7.58
N GLY A 140 9.37 9.81 -6.54
CA GLY A 140 8.46 8.70 -6.31
C GLY A 140 7.40 8.52 -7.40
N LEU A 141 6.99 9.60 -8.08
CA LEU A 141 6.05 9.53 -9.21
C LEU A 141 6.72 8.91 -10.45
N VAL A 142 8.01 9.21 -10.67
CA VAL A 142 8.79 8.61 -11.77
C VAL A 142 8.91 7.11 -11.56
N VAL A 143 9.36 6.68 -10.37
CA VAL A 143 9.47 5.25 -10.04
C VAL A 143 8.10 4.56 -10.07
N MET A 144 7.03 5.23 -9.64
CA MET A 144 5.66 4.72 -9.75
C MET A 144 5.28 4.43 -11.20
N ASP A 145 5.51 5.37 -12.11
CA ASP A 145 5.13 5.22 -13.53
C ASP A 145 5.91 4.06 -14.19
N GLU A 146 7.21 3.91 -13.87
CA GLU A 146 8.02 2.77 -14.30
C GLU A 146 7.49 1.43 -13.76
N VAL A 147 7.15 1.38 -12.46
CA VAL A 147 6.59 0.18 -11.82
C VAL A 147 5.25 -0.20 -12.44
N LEU A 148 4.37 0.76 -12.71
CA LEU A 148 3.05 0.50 -13.31
C LEU A 148 3.16 0.00 -14.75
N ALA A 149 4.17 0.46 -15.51
CA ALA A 149 4.41 -0.01 -16.87
C ALA A 149 4.81 -1.51 -16.91
N GLU A 150 5.54 -1.99 -15.89
CA GLU A 150 6.00 -3.39 -15.82
C GLU A 150 5.04 -4.32 -15.06
N ALA A 151 4.51 -3.87 -13.93
CA ALA A 151 3.67 -4.70 -13.06
C ALA A 151 2.32 -5.03 -13.70
N GLY A 152 1.83 -4.13 -14.57
CA GLY A 152 0.43 -4.08 -15.00
C GLY A 152 -0.49 -3.92 -13.79
N ASP A 153 -1.52 -4.75 -13.73
CA ASP A 153 -2.53 -4.75 -12.66
C ASP A 153 -2.20 -5.74 -11.53
N HIS A 154 -0.92 -5.88 -11.16
CA HIS A 154 -0.56 -6.70 -10.01
C HIS A 154 -1.08 -6.08 -8.70
N ALA A 155 -2.01 -6.76 -8.04
CA ALA A 155 -2.79 -6.22 -6.92
C ALA A 155 -1.92 -5.65 -5.80
N LYS A 156 -0.93 -6.40 -5.27
CA LYS A 156 -0.08 -5.90 -4.18
C LYS A 156 0.74 -4.68 -4.59
N THR A 157 1.25 -4.67 -5.82
CA THR A 157 2.04 -3.55 -6.34
C THR A 157 1.19 -2.29 -6.42
N VAL A 158 0.01 -2.39 -7.02
CA VAL A 158 -0.95 -1.28 -7.10
C VAL A 158 -1.35 -0.80 -5.69
N HIS A 159 -1.57 -1.72 -4.74
CA HIS A 159 -1.86 -1.37 -3.34
C HIS A 159 -0.72 -0.61 -2.65
N VAL A 160 0.55 -0.95 -2.92
CA VAL A 160 1.72 -0.23 -2.39
C VAL A 160 1.74 1.21 -2.90
N LEU A 161 1.59 1.40 -4.21
CA LEU A 161 1.62 2.72 -4.83
C LEU A 161 0.45 3.59 -4.39
N LEU A 162 -0.76 3.00 -4.31
CA LEU A 162 -1.96 3.66 -3.76
C LEU A 162 -1.72 4.12 -2.32
N HIS A 163 -0.98 3.32 -1.54
CA HIS A 163 -0.64 3.67 -0.16
C HIS A 163 0.31 4.88 -0.08
N GLY A 164 1.30 4.92 -0.98
CA GLY A 164 2.27 6.02 -1.04
C GLY A 164 1.61 7.34 -1.44
N LEU A 165 0.76 7.32 -2.48
CA LEU A 165 -0.01 8.48 -2.92
C LEU A 165 -0.97 9.01 -1.84
N TRP A 166 -1.56 8.11 -1.05
CA TRP A 166 -2.44 8.50 0.05
C TRP A 166 -1.68 9.22 1.16
N LEU A 167 -0.48 8.74 1.50
CA LEU A 167 0.35 9.35 2.53
C LEU A 167 0.96 10.69 2.05
N GLY A 168 1.36 10.78 0.78
CA GLY A 168 1.90 11.98 0.15
C GLY A 168 0.85 13.06 -0.13
N GLN A 169 0.95 14.20 0.56
CA GLN A 169 -0.01 15.30 0.42
C GLN A 169 0.37 16.31 -0.69
N HIS A 170 1.66 16.51 -0.95
CA HIS A 170 2.18 17.57 -1.84
C HIS A 170 2.84 16.98 -3.09
N LEU A 171 2.11 16.13 -3.80
CA LEU A 171 2.55 15.51 -5.05
C LEU A 171 1.78 16.11 -6.22
N ASP A 172 2.47 16.34 -7.33
CA ASP A 172 1.85 16.82 -8.55
C ASP A 172 0.77 15.84 -9.05
N HIS A 173 -0.45 16.37 -9.21
CA HIS A 173 -1.65 15.59 -9.49
C HIS A 173 -1.84 14.34 -8.62
N GLY A 174 -1.34 14.37 -7.36
CA GLY A 174 -1.26 13.19 -6.52
C GLY A 174 -2.63 12.59 -6.17
N ALA A 175 -3.63 13.45 -5.97
CA ALA A 175 -5.00 13.02 -5.66
C ALA A 175 -5.69 12.42 -6.89
N GLU A 176 -5.53 13.03 -8.07
CA GLU A 176 -6.05 12.52 -9.34
C GLU A 176 -5.42 11.17 -9.70
N ARG A 177 -4.10 11.06 -9.53
CA ARG A 177 -3.37 9.79 -9.70
C ARG A 177 -3.88 8.72 -8.74
N LEU A 178 -4.17 9.07 -7.48
CA LEU A 178 -4.77 8.13 -6.51
C LEU A 178 -6.14 7.66 -7.00
N LEU A 179 -7.01 8.58 -7.45
CA LEU A 179 -8.34 8.22 -7.96
C LEU A 179 -8.25 7.30 -9.18
N ALA A 180 -7.37 7.61 -10.14
CA ALA A 180 -7.14 6.78 -11.31
C ALA A 180 -6.66 5.38 -10.90
N LEU A 181 -5.69 5.30 -9.98
CA LEU A 181 -5.16 4.04 -9.49
C LEU A 181 -6.22 3.22 -8.74
N SER A 182 -7.07 3.87 -7.92
CA SER A 182 -8.16 3.23 -7.17
C SER A 182 -9.26 2.63 -8.06
N SER A 183 -9.29 2.98 -9.34
CA SER A 183 -10.29 2.54 -10.31
C SER A 183 -9.78 1.43 -11.23
N ARG A 184 -8.58 0.90 -10.99
CA ARG A 184 -7.99 -0.19 -11.78
C ARG A 184 -8.61 -1.57 -11.48
N PRO A 185 -8.47 -2.56 -12.39
CA PRO A 185 -9.04 -3.90 -12.24
C PRO A 185 -8.84 -4.61 -10.88
N PRO A 186 -7.69 -4.47 -10.18
CA PRO A 186 -7.51 -5.08 -8.85
C PRO A 186 -8.51 -4.59 -7.80
N PHE A 187 -9.20 -3.50 -8.05
CA PHE A 187 -10.17 -2.88 -7.15
C PHE A 187 -11.62 -2.92 -7.67
N GLU A 188 -11.86 -3.38 -8.90
CA GLU A 188 -13.20 -3.37 -9.52
C GLU A 188 -14.16 -4.39 -8.88
N ALA A 189 -13.67 -5.54 -8.43
CA ALA A 189 -14.48 -6.65 -7.91
C ALA A 189 -15.02 -6.45 -6.48
N GLY A 190 -15.20 -5.20 -6.05
CA GLY A 190 -15.53 -4.82 -4.69
C GLY A 190 -14.35 -4.10 -4.06
N GLN A 191 -14.35 -2.77 -4.14
CA GLN A 191 -13.35 -1.94 -3.46
C GLN A 191 -13.45 -2.21 -1.96
N GLY A 192 -12.41 -2.83 -1.39
CA GLY A 192 -12.33 -3.04 0.05
C GLY A 192 -12.39 -1.70 0.81
N PRO A 193 -12.82 -1.69 2.08
CA PRO A 193 -13.03 -0.47 2.86
C PRO A 193 -11.78 0.43 2.89
N ILE A 194 -10.57 -0.15 2.87
CA ILE A 194 -9.30 0.61 2.83
C ILE A 194 -9.08 1.34 1.49
N VAL A 195 -9.53 0.80 0.36
CA VAL A 195 -9.41 1.48 -0.94
C VAL A 195 -10.37 2.66 -1.00
N LEU A 196 -11.62 2.47 -0.55
CA LEU A 196 -12.62 3.52 -0.46
C LEU A 196 -12.19 4.63 0.49
N PHE A 197 -11.64 4.29 1.66
CA PHE A 197 -11.02 5.26 2.59
C PHE A 197 -10.02 6.18 1.90
N ARG A 198 -9.06 5.60 1.17
CA ARG A 198 -8.03 6.38 0.46
C ARG A 198 -8.62 7.23 -0.67
N ARG A 199 -9.62 6.68 -1.38
CA ARG A 199 -10.36 7.40 -2.43
C ARG A 199 -11.10 8.61 -1.86
N ALA A 200 -11.77 8.47 -0.72
CA ALA A 200 -12.46 9.56 -0.03
C ALA A 200 -11.48 10.70 0.34
N GLY A 201 -10.30 10.37 0.85
CA GLY A 201 -9.26 11.35 1.13
C GLY A 201 -8.76 12.10 -0.12
N ALA A 202 -8.64 11.41 -1.26
CA ALA A 202 -8.32 12.09 -2.53
C ALA A 202 -9.45 12.99 -3.03
N LEU A 203 -10.71 12.56 -2.91
CA LEU A 203 -11.87 13.38 -3.27
C LEU A 203 -11.91 14.67 -2.44
N ARG A 204 -11.64 14.57 -1.13
CA ARG A 204 -11.49 15.74 -0.25
C ARG A 204 -10.41 16.70 -0.72
N ARG A 205 -9.23 16.17 -1.07
CA ARG A 205 -8.09 16.98 -1.58
C ARG A 205 -8.43 17.72 -2.87
N LEU A 206 -9.37 17.20 -3.66
CA LEU A 206 -9.85 17.80 -4.91
C LEU A 206 -11.09 18.69 -4.71
N GLY A 207 -11.54 18.93 -3.47
CA GLY A 207 -12.75 19.72 -3.21
C GLY A 207 -14.06 19.01 -3.55
N ARG A 208 -14.03 17.71 -3.88
CA ARG A 208 -15.21 16.90 -4.23
C ARG A 208 -15.81 16.30 -2.97
N TYR A 209 -16.31 17.16 -2.09
CA TYR A 209 -16.67 16.79 -0.73
C TYR A 209 -17.87 15.83 -0.66
N ASP A 210 -18.94 16.07 -1.42
CA ASP A 210 -20.12 15.19 -1.45
C ASP A 210 -19.76 13.77 -1.91
N ASP A 211 -18.99 13.65 -2.99
CA ASP A 211 -18.46 12.37 -3.46
C ASP A 211 -17.59 11.70 -2.37
N GLY A 212 -16.79 12.50 -1.67
CA GLY A 212 -15.96 12.05 -0.56
C GLY A 212 -16.78 11.47 0.59
N LEU A 213 -17.85 12.16 1.00
CA LEU A 213 -18.79 11.72 2.04
C LEU A 213 -19.49 10.41 1.64
N ALA A 214 -20.04 10.35 0.43
CA ALA A 214 -20.65 9.12 -0.07
C ALA A 214 -19.66 7.95 -0.13
N THR A 215 -18.41 8.23 -0.51
CA THR A 215 -17.35 7.20 -0.58
C THR A 215 -16.94 6.69 0.80
N ILE A 216 -16.79 7.57 1.80
CA ILE A 216 -16.40 7.16 3.15
C ILE A 216 -17.54 6.46 3.90
N ASP A 217 -18.79 6.84 3.64
CA ASP A 217 -19.96 6.16 4.20
C ASP A 217 -20.05 4.71 3.67
N LYS A 218 -19.83 4.51 2.36
CA LYS A 218 -19.70 3.17 1.78
C LYS A 218 -18.54 2.36 2.38
N ALA A 219 -17.43 3.03 2.72
CA ALA A 219 -16.29 2.36 3.35
C ALA A 219 -16.64 1.86 4.77
N LEU A 220 -17.43 2.64 5.52
CA LEU A 220 -17.94 2.25 6.84
C LEU A 220 -18.90 1.07 6.74
N ASP A 221 -19.82 1.08 5.77
CA ASP A 221 -20.79 -0.02 5.56
C ASP A 221 -20.14 -1.36 5.22
N LEU A 222 -18.99 -1.32 4.53
CA LEU A 222 -18.24 -2.52 4.11
C LEU A 222 -17.20 -2.98 5.15
N LEU A 223 -16.98 -2.22 6.22
CA LEU A 223 -15.98 -2.59 7.22
C LEU A 223 -16.44 -3.82 8.02
N PRO A 224 -15.64 -4.90 8.11
CA PRO A 224 -15.98 -6.03 8.95
C PRO A 224 -16.14 -5.63 10.43
N PRO A 225 -17.10 -6.24 11.16
CA PRO A 225 -17.21 -6.02 12.59
C PRO A 225 -15.92 -6.48 13.28
N GLY A 226 -15.39 -5.65 14.18
CA GLY A 226 -14.18 -5.95 14.97
C GLY A 226 -12.93 -5.16 14.57
N ASP A 227 -12.88 -4.54 13.38
CA ASP A 227 -11.77 -3.68 12.95
C ASP A 227 -11.87 -2.26 13.54
N THR A 228 -11.89 -2.16 14.88
CA THR A 228 -12.14 -0.90 15.61
C THR A 228 -11.12 0.20 15.31
N ALA A 229 -9.86 -0.15 15.08
CA ALA A 229 -8.82 0.81 14.69
C ALA A 229 -9.12 1.43 13.31
N VAL A 230 -9.48 0.60 12.33
CA VAL A 230 -9.83 1.07 10.98
C VAL A 230 -11.13 1.88 11.01
N HIS A 231 -12.10 1.47 11.82
CA HIS A 231 -13.33 2.24 12.03
C HIS A 231 -13.04 3.66 12.53
N ALA A 232 -12.14 3.80 13.51
CA ALA A 232 -11.75 5.10 14.04
C ALA A 232 -11.09 6.01 12.96
N ASP A 233 -10.26 5.43 12.09
CA ASP A 233 -9.64 6.17 10.99
C ASP A 233 -10.67 6.61 9.93
N LEU A 234 -11.63 5.74 9.59
CA LEU A 234 -12.73 6.08 8.68
C LEU A 234 -13.59 7.23 9.22
N VAL A 235 -14.00 7.17 10.50
CA VAL A 235 -14.78 8.23 11.15
C VAL A 235 -14.01 9.54 11.23
N ARG A 236 -12.69 9.48 11.48
CA ARG A 236 -11.82 10.66 11.47
C ARG A 236 -11.80 11.31 10.09
N GLU A 237 -11.59 10.53 9.03
CA GLU A 237 -11.59 11.07 7.67
C GLU A 237 -12.94 11.62 7.27
N ARG A 238 -14.04 10.95 7.61
CA ARG A 238 -15.40 11.49 7.42
C ARG A 238 -15.58 12.85 8.08
N SER A 239 -15.12 13.00 9.32
CA SER A 239 -15.16 14.29 10.04
C SER A 239 -14.31 15.36 9.35
N LEU A 240 -13.14 15.01 8.81
CA LEU A 240 -12.31 15.93 8.04
C LEU A 240 -12.97 16.38 6.74
N ILE A 241 -13.69 15.49 6.05
CA ILE A 241 -14.44 15.82 4.84
C ILE A 241 -15.57 16.78 5.16
N ALA A 242 -16.37 16.49 6.19
CA ALA A 242 -17.47 17.35 6.62
C ALA A 242 -16.98 18.76 7.02
N ALA A 243 -15.93 18.85 7.83
CA ALA A 243 -15.37 20.13 8.24
C ALA A 243 -14.83 20.96 7.05
N ALA A 244 -14.19 20.30 6.08
CA ALA A 244 -13.70 20.98 4.87
C ALA A 244 -14.86 21.45 3.99
N HIS A 245 -15.93 20.66 3.89
CA HIS A 245 -17.14 21.01 3.15
C HIS A 245 -17.83 22.23 3.74
N ASP A 246 -18.04 22.24 5.06
CA ASP A 246 -18.68 23.35 5.77
C ASP A 246 -17.88 24.64 5.61
N LEU A 247 -16.54 24.57 5.69
CA LEU A 247 -15.68 25.72 5.49
C LEU A 247 -15.79 26.26 4.04
N HIS A 248 -15.86 25.37 3.05
CA HIS A 248 -16.01 25.75 1.65
C HIS A 248 -17.34 26.47 1.41
N HIS A 249 -18.46 25.91 1.89
CA HIS A 249 -19.79 26.54 1.80
C HIS A 249 -19.85 27.90 2.47
N HIS A 250 -19.28 28.04 3.67
CA HIS A 250 -19.23 29.35 4.34
C HIS A 250 -18.44 30.38 3.54
N HIS A 251 -17.33 29.97 2.90
CA HIS A 251 -16.53 30.88 2.08
C HIS A 251 -17.26 31.29 0.80
N GLU A 252 -17.96 30.36 0.12
CA GLU A 252 -18.78 30.70 -1.05
C GLU A 252 -19.93 31.64 -0.69
N HIS A 253 -20.59 31.44 0.46
CA HIS A 253 -21.65 32.31 0.94
C HIS A 253 -21.16 33.72 1.34
N GLN A 254 -19.92 33.86 1.82
CA GLN A 254 -19.32 35.17 2.13
C GLN A 254 -18.89 35.95 0.88
N LEU A 255 -18.56 35.24 -0.21
CA LEU A 255 -18.14 35.84 -1.48
C LEU A 255 -19.31 36.18 -2.41
N ALA A 256 -20.50 35.63 -2.17
CA ALA A 256 -21.71 36.03 -2.88
C ALA A 256 -22.06 37.49 -2.51
N PRO A 257 -22.02 38.47 -3.46
CA PRO A 257 -22.33 39.85 -3.14
C PRO A 257 -23.78 39.97 -2.67
N ALA A 258 -24.06 40.99 -1.86
CA ALA A 258 -25.40 41.53 -1.65
C ALA A 258 -25.96 42.12 -2.98
N ALA A 259 -26.14 41.29 -4.00
CA ALA A 259 -26.81 41.60 -5.24
C ALA A 259 -28.33 41.54 -4.97
N GLY A 260 -28.84 42.46 -4.16
CA GLY A 260 -30.24 42.41 -3.71
C GLY A 260 -30.84 43.68 -3.12
N GLY A 261 -30.20 44.84 -3.23
CA GLY A 261 -30.83 46.11 -2.85
C GLY A 261 -30.07 47.27 -3.49
N THR A 262 -30.51 47.83 -4.60
CA THR A 262 -31.74 48.64 -4.70
C THR A 262 -32.08 48.85 -6.17
N PRO A 263 -33.36 49.09 -6.49
CA PRO A 263 -33.64 50.31 -7.25
C PRO A 263 -34.75 51.14 -6.62
N ALA A 264 -34.73 52.41 -7.05
CA ALA A 264 -35.49 53.57 -6.58
C ALA A 264 -37.02 53.44 -6.63
#